data_AF-A0A9P5KTR4-F1
#
_entry.id   AF-A0A9P5KTR4-F1
#
_cell.length_a   1.000
_cell.length_b   1.000
_cell.length_c   1.000
_cell.angle_alpha   90.00
_cell.angle_beta   90.00
_cell.angle_gamma   90.00
#
_symmetry.space_group_name_H-M   'P 1'
#
loop_
_entity.id
_entity.type
_entity.pdbx_description
1 polymer ?
#
loop_
_entity_poly.entity_id
_entity_poly.type
_entity_poly.pdbx_seq_one_letter_code
_entity_poly.pdbx_strand_id
1 'polypeptide(L)'
;MLWELIKNFKQTPSAALILSIVFTMIPPIRHAFYIPPELKSSGTIHEAPDEGPILGFVMDFTSFVGNATVPIGLSLLGATMARLKIGKLPDGFWKSILLMAVFKLIVLPIIAIAWTEKMKQLNWISPDNYMAMFVMIVSSGVPTATSQVYLTAIYMPKGGDIKEMDCLAAYLICQYILLVFSMTILLTYTLKNVLGL
;
A
#
# COMPACT_ATOMS: atom_id res chain seq x y z
N MET A 1 14.90 -22.01 12.30
CA MET A 1 15.08 -20.81 11.43
C MET A 1 14.83 -21.13 9.96
N LEU A 2 15.53 -22.09 9.34
CA LEU A 2 15.34 -22.44 7.91
C LEU A 2 13.92 -22.95 7.57
N TRP A 3 13.31 -23.71 8.47
CA TRP A 3 11.96 -24.27 8.30
C TRP A 3 10.85 -23.20 8.24
N GLU A 4 10.93 -22.19 9.11
CA GLU A 4 10.02 -21.03 9.10
C GLU A 4 10.17 -20.22 7.80
N LEU A 5 11.39 -20.14 7.28
CA LEU A 5 11.71 -19.43 6.05
C LEU A 5 11.06 -20.11 4.83
N ILE A 6 11.12 -21.44 4.76
CA ILE A 6 10.43 -22.24 3.73
C ILE A 6 8.91 -22.11 3.85
N LYS A 7 8.38 -22.04 5.07
CA LYS A 7 6.95 -21.86 5.32
C LYS A 7 6.45 -20.50 4.82
N ASN A 8 7.25 -19.44 4.99
CA ASN A 8 6.96 -18.11 4.47
C ASN A 8 7.00 -18.07 2.92
N PHE A 9 7.94 -18.77 2.29
CA PHE A 9 7.97 -18.85 0.81
C PHE A 9 6.74 -19.53 0.20
N LYS A 10 6.09 -20.45 0.94
CA LYS A 10 4.84 -21.10 0.52
C LYS A 10 3.59 -20.25 0.73
N GLN A 11 3.69 -19.09 1.39
CA GLN A 11 2.55 -18.18 1.51
C GLN A 11 2.19 -17.63 0.13
N THR A 12 0.89 -17.58 -0.16
CA THR A 12 0.32 -17.12 -1.44
C THR A 12 0.95 -15.85 -2.00
N PRO A 13 1.13 -14.74 -1.24
CA PRO A 13 1.75 -13.53 -1.79
C PRO A 13 3.23 -13.72 -2.17
N SER A 14 4.00 -14.46 -1.37
CA SER A 14 5.42 -14.72 -1.64
C SER A 14 5.61 -15.65 -2.83
N ALA A 15 4.79 -16.71 -2.92
CA ALA A 15 4.80 -17.61 -4.06
C ALA A 15 4.40 -16.90 -5.36
N ALA A 16 3.38 -16.04 -5.32
CA ALA A 16 2.96 -15.24 -6.47
C ALA A 16 4.08 -14.30 -6.93
N LEU A 17 4.74 -13.59 -6.01
CA LEU A 17 5.84 -12.68 -6.34
C LEU A 17 7.03 -13.41 -6.98
N ILE A 18 7.43 -14.57 -6.44
CA ILE A 18 8.50 -15.38 -7.02
C ILE A 18 8.13 -15.83 -8.43
N LEU A 19 6.92 -16.34 -8.61
CA LEU A 19 6.43 -16.81 -9.91
C LEU A 19 6.43 -15.67 -10.94
N SER A 20 5.93 -14.49 -10.57
CA SER A 20 5.90 -13.31 -11.44
C SER A 20 7.29 -12.86 -11.86
N ILE A 21 8.28 -12.88 -10.95
CA ILE A 21 9.67 -12.55 -11.27
C ILE A 21 10.25 -13.57 -12.25
N VAL A 22 10.05 -14.87 -12.01
CA VAL A 22 10.54 -15.94 -12.90
C VAL A 22 9.94 -15.81 -14.30
N PHE A 23 8.63 -15.58 -14.41
CA PHE A 23 7.97 -15.40 -15.71
C PHE A 23 8.41 -14.13 -16.43
N THR A 24 8.72 -13.06 -15.70
CA THR A 24 9.23 -11.80 -16.28
C THR A 24 10.69 -11.88 -16.71
N MET A 25 11.50 -12.75 -16.10
CA MET A 25 12.91 -12.93 -16.47
C MET A 25 13.10 -13.79 -17.73
N ILE A 26 12.11 -14.60 -18.10
CA ILE A 26 12.17 -15.50 -19.27
C ILE A 26 11.47 -14.81 -20.46
N PRO A 27 12.21 -14.28 -21.46
CA PRO A 27 11.65 -13.47 -22.54
C PRO A 27 10.47 -14.08 -23.31
N PRO A 28 10.46 -15.39 -23.67
CA PRO A 28 9.32 -15.97 -24.38
C PRO A 28 8.07 -16.06 -23.50
N ILE A 29 8.21 -16.42 -22.22
CA ILE A 29 7.08 -16.50 -21.29
C ILE A 29 6.49 -15.12 -21.07
N ARG A 30 7.37 -14.14 -20.86
CA ARG A 30 7.03 -12.73 -20.71
C ARG A 30 6.18 -12.18 -21.87
N HIS A 31 6.56 -12.52 -23.11
CA HIS A 31 5.85 -12.10 -24.32
C HIS A 31 4.41 -12.64 -24.38
N ALA A 32 4.16 -13.79 -23.75
CA ALA A 32 2.82 -14.34 -23.67
C ALA A 32 1.89 -13.50 -22.77
N PHE A 33 2.43 -12.77 -21.79
CA PHE A 33 1.64 -11.92 -20.87
C PHE A 33 1.60 -10.45 -21.28
N TYR A 34 2.67 -9.91 -21.88
CA TYR A 34 2.72 -8.53 -22.37
C TYR A 34 3.60 -8.42 -23.62
N ILE A 35 3.26 -7.50 -24.53
CA ILE A 35 4.04 -7.24 -25.75
C ILE A 35 4.95 -6.01 -25.50
N PRO A 36 6.28 -6.19 -25.31
CA PRO A 36 7.19 -5.08 -25.23
C PRO A 36 7.30 -4.39 -26.61
N PRO A 37 7.41 -3.05 -26.67
CA PRO A 37 7.66 -2.33 -27.94
C PRO A 37 8.89 -2.85 -28.68
N GLU A 38 9.87 -3.34 -27.93
CA GLU A 38 11.19 -3.80 -28.35
C GLU A 38 11.17 -5.18 -29.03
N LEU A 39 10.14 -6.00 -28.76
CA LEU A 39 10.07 -7.40 -29.21
C LEU A 39 9.12 -7.65 -30.38
N LYS A 40 8.34 -6.65 -30.83
CA LYS A 40 7.44 -6.77 -32.00
C LYS A 40 8.12 -7.29 -33.27
N SER A 41 9.44 -7.13 -33.40
CA SER A 41 10.22 -7.57 -34.57
C SER A 41 10.84 -8.98 -34.47
N SER A 42 10.71 -9.69 -33.35
CA SER A 42 11.44 -10.97 -33.15
C SER A 42 10.69 -12.24 -33.59
N GLY A 43 9.44 -12.16 -34.06
CA GLY A 43 8.73 -13.24 -34.77
C GLY A 43 8.63 -14.61 -34.07
N THR A 44 8.96 -14.71 -32.77
CA THR A 44 9.16 -16.01 -32.09
C THR A 44 7.87 -16.54 -31.45
N ILE A 45 6.87 -15.68 -31.21
CA ILE A 45 5.59 -16.05 -30.58
C ILE A 45 4.45 -15.39 -31.35
N HIS A 46 3.45 -16.19 -31.72
CA HIS A 46 2.26 -15.73 -32.43
C HIS A 46 1.44 -14.78 -31.55
N GLU A 47 0.92 -13.71 -32.14
CA GLU A 47 -0.04 -12.84 -31.46
C GLU A 47 -1.42 -13.52 -31.44
N ALA A 48 -2.24 -13.13 -30.47
CA ALA A 48 -3.63 -13.55 -30.44
C ALA A 48 -4.43 -12.92 -31.61
N PRO A 49 -5.61 -13.45 -31.97
CA PRO A 49 -6.40 -12.95 -33.11
C PRO A 49 -6.82 -11.47 -33.02
N ASP A 50 -6.67 -10.87 -31.85
CA ASP A 50 -6.92 -9.46 -31.51
C ASP A 50 -5.64 -8.60 -31.49
N GLU A 51 -4.53 -9.11 -32.04
CA GLU A 51 -3.20 -8.47 -32.03
C GLU A 51 -2.63 -8.24 -30.60
N GLY A 52 -3.19 -8.97 -29.62
CA GLY A 52 -2.80 -8.92 -28.21
C GLY A 52 -1.90 -10.08 -27.77
N PRO A 53 -1.36 -10.02 -26.53
CA PRO A 53 -0.65 -11.15 -25.94
C PRO A 53 -1.59 -12.34 -25.67
N ILE A 54 -1.14 -13.57 -25.96
CA ILE A 54 -1.96 -14.80 -25.83
C ILE A 54 -2.55 -15.00 -24.43
N LEU A 55 -1.79 -14.68 -23.38
CA LEU A 55 -2.21 -14.73 -21.97
C LEU A 55 -2.60 -13.35 -21.42
N GLY A 56 -2.93 -12.38 -22.29
CA GLY A 56 -3.38 -11.05 -21.90
C GLY A 56 -4.59 -11.08 -20.95
N PHE A 57 -5.52 -12.01 -21.17
CA PHE A 57 -6.69 -12.17 -20.29
C PHE A 57 -6.31 -12.45 -18.81
N VAL A 58 -5.16 -13.10 -18.55
CA VAL A 58 -4.67 -13.34 -17.18
C VAL A 58 -4.22 -12.02 -16.56
N MET A 59 -3.53 -11.17 -17.33
CA MET A 59 -3.14 -9.83 -16.89
C MET A 59 -4.38 -8.96 -16.62
N ASP A 60 -5.39 -9.03 -17.48
CA ASP A 60 -6.63 -8.28 -17.29
C ASP A 60 -7.40 -8.75 -16.05
N PHE A 61 -7.53 -10.07 -15.86
CA PHE A 61 -8.18 -10.64 -14.68
C PHE A 61 -7.44 -10.27 -13.39
N THR A 62 -6.11 -10.42 -13.37
CA THR A 62 -5.30 -10.11 -12.18
C THR A 62 -5.26 -8.62 -11.89
N SER A 63 -5.27 -7.76 -12.92
CA SER A 63 -5.39 -6.30 -12.75
C SER A 63 -6.76 -5.90 -12.22
N PHE A 64 -7.82 -6.52 -12.73
CA PHE A 64 -9.18 -6.31 -12.22
C PHE A 64 -9.31 -6.69 -10.74
N VAL A 65 -8.81 -7.88 -10.36
CA VAL A 65 -8.79 -8.33 -8.96
C VAL A 65 -7.88 -7.43 -8.11
N GLY A 66 -6.73 -7.01 -8.64
CA GLY A 66 -5.81 -6.09 -7.98
C GLY A 66 -6.49 -4.77 -7.64
N ASN A 67 -7.21 -4.17 -8.60
CA ASN A 67 -7.98 -2.94 -8.41
C ASN A 67 -9.12 -3.12 -7.39
N ALA A 68 -9.73 -4.31 -7.32
CA ALA A 68 -10.76 -4.63 -6.33
C ALA A 68 -10.22 -4.74 -4.89
N THR A 69 -8.90 -4.81 -4.69
CA THR A 69 -8.29 -4.91 -3.34
C THR A 69 -8.64 -3.70 -2.47
N VAL A 70 -8.71 -2.51 -3.05
CA VAL A 70 -9.05 -1.27 -2.33
C VAL A 70 -10.50 -1.31 -1.78
N PRO A 71 -11.55 -1.52 -2.60
CA PRO A 71 -12.92 -1.61 -2.10
C PRO A 71 -13.15 -2.82 -1.19
N ILE A 72 -12.48 -3.96 -1.41
CA ILE A 72 -12.54 -5.11 -0.49
C ILE A 72 -11.92 -4.75 0.86
N GLY A 73 -10.77 -4.07 0.87
CA GLY A 73 -10.12 -3.60 2.09
C GLY A 73 -10.99 -2.62 2.88
N LEU A 74 -11.64 -1.68 2.19
CA LEU A 74 -12.61 -0.75 2.80
C LEU A 74 -13.87 -1.47 3.32
N SER A 75 -14.35 -2.47 2.58
CA SER A 75 -15.50 -3.28 3.00
C SER A 75 -15.20 -4.10 4.25
N LEU A 76 -13.99 -4.69 4.34
CA LEU A 76 -13.51 -5.38 5.53
C LEU A 76 -13.40 -4.41 6.71
N LEU A 77 -12.85 -3.20 6.48
CA LEU A 77 -12.80 -2.15 7.50
C LEU A 77 -14.21 -1.80 8.00
N GLY A 78 -15.17 -1.55 7.10
CA GLY A 78 -16.57 -1.30 7.48
C GLY A 78 -17.19 -2.45 8.26
N ALA A 79 -16.94 -3.70 7.86
CA ALA A 79 -17.42 -4.89 8.57
C ALA A 79 -16.78 -5.03 9.97
N THR A 80 -15.50 -4.70 10.12
CA THR A 80 -14.84 -4.66 11.44
C THR A 80 -15.40 -3.55 12.33
N MET A 81 -15.65 -2.35 11.77
CA MET A 81 -16.29 -1.25 12.49
C MET A 81 -17.70 -1.60 12.95
N ALA A 82 -18.49 -2.27 12.11
CA ALA A 82 -19.85 -2.71 12.46
C ALA A 82 -19.86 -3.72 13.64
N ARG A 83 -18.75 -4.43 13.86
CA ARG A 83 -18.58 -5.38 14.97
C ARG A 83 -17.88 -4.80 16.19
N LEU A 84 -17.27 -3.61 16.06
CA LEU A 84 -16.52 -2.95 17.13
C LEU A 84 -17.44 -2.66 18.33
N LYS A 85 -17.15 -3.28 19.47
CA LYS A 85 -17.79 -2.94 20.74
C LYS A 85 -16.88 -2.00 21.51
N ILE A 86 -17.25 -0.72 21.60
CA ILE A 86 -16.48 0.34 22.28
C ILE A 86 -16.12 -0.03 23.74
N GLY A 87 -16.90 -0.90 24.39
CA GLY A 87 -16.65 -1.38 25.76
C GLY A 87 -15.60 -2.50 25.91
N LYS A 88 -14.95 -2.97 24.84
CA LYS A 88 -13.90 -4.02 24.90
C LYS A 88 -12.47 -3.49 24.78
N LEU A 89 -12.29 -2.19 24.59
CA LEU A 89 -10.95 -1.59 24.53
C LEU A 89 -10.29 -1.68 25.90
N PRO A 90 -9.01 -2.07 25.99
CA PRO A 90 -8.28 -2.05 27.26
C PRO A 90 -8.28 -0.66 27.90
N ASP A 91 -8.45 -0.60 29.21
CA ASP A 91 -8.51 0.67 29.93
C ASP A 91 -7.26 1.52 29.66
N GLY A 92 -7.47 2.77 29.24
CA GLY A 92 -6.40 3.71 28.91
C GLY A 92 -5.81 3.58 27.50
N PHE A 93 -6.21 2.59 26.70
CA PHE A 93 -5.69 2.39 25.33
C PHE A 93 -5.97 3.58 24.38
N TRP A 94 -6.99 4.39 24.68
CA TRP A 94 -7.29 5.61 23.92
C TRP A 94 -6.12 6.60 23.88
N LYS A 95 -5.30 6.66 24.93
CA LYS A 95 -4.07 7.50 24.94
C LYS A 95 -3.06 7.02 23.90
N SER A 96 -2.88 5.71 23.78
CA SER A 96 -1.98 5.09 22.79
C SER A 96 -2.48 5.32 21.36
N ILE A 97 -3.80 5.20 21.13
CA ILE A 97 -4.43 5.50 19.85
C ILE A 97 -4.12 6.95 19.42
N LEU A 98 -4.40 7.92 20.31
CA LEU A 98 -4.19 9.33 20.02
C LEU A 98 -2.71 9.63 19.75
N LEU A 99 -1.82 9.11 20.59
CA LEU A 99 -0.38 9.31 20.45
C LEU A 99 0.15 8.74 19.12
N MET A 100 -0.23 7.51 18.77
CA MET A 100 0.17 6.91 17.50
C MET A 100 -0.43 7.65 16.28
N ALA A 101 -1.64 8.17 16.41
CA ALA A 101 -2.29 8.90 15.31
C ALA A 101 -1.60 10.25 15.07
N VAL A 102 -1.28 10.98 16.14
CA VAL A 102 -0.50 12.23 16.08
C VAL A 102 0.89 11.97 15.52
N PHE A 103 1.58 10.93 15.99
CA PHE A 103 2.91 10.60 15.49
C PHE A 103 2.89 10.26 13.99
N LYS A 104 1.93 9.43 13.55
CA LYS A 104 1.81 9.03 12.14
C LYS A 104 1.39 10.18 11.21
N LEU A 105 0.42 11.00 11.61
CA LEU A 105 -0.22 11.98 10.72
C LEU A 105 0.31 13.41 10.87
N ILE A 106 1.09 13.69 11.91
CA ILE A 106 1.68 15.02 12.13
C ILE A 106 3.20 14.95 12.14
N VAL A 107 3.79 14.10 12.99
CA VAL A 107 5.25 14.05 13.16
C VAL A 107 5.94 13.50 11.91
N LEU A 108 5.46 12.38 11.36
CA LEU A 108 6.07 11.81 10.14
C LEU A 108 6.01 12.75 8.93
N PRO A 109 4.90 13.46 8.64
CA PRO A 109 4.89 14.45 7.57
C PRO A 109 5.88 15.60 7.75
N ILE A 110 6.06 16.09 8.96
CA ILE A 110 7.07 17.13 9.25
C ILE A 110 8.47 16.59 8.94
N ILE A 111 8.77 15.36 9.36
CA ILE A 111 10.05 14.71 9.05
C ILE A 111 10.21 14.54 7.53
N ALA A 112 9.16 14.12 6.82
CA ALA A 112 9.21 13.92 5.37
C ALA A 112 9.42 15.22 4.59
N ILE A 113 8.83 16.34 5.04
CA ILE A 113 9.10 17.68 4.47
C ILE A 113 10.58 18.02 4.66
N ALA A 114 11.08 17.93 5.90
CA ALA A 114 12.48 18.25 6.20
C ALA A 114 13.45 17.34 5.41
N TRP A 115 13.11 16.06 5.28
CA TRP A 115 13.87 15.08 4.51
C TRP A 115 13.89 15.43 3.01
N THR A 116 12.74 15.76 2.45
CA THR A 116 12.60 16.13 1.02
C THR A 116 13.38 17.41 0.70
N GLU A 117 13.29 18.42 1.56
CA GLU A 117 14.08 19.64 1.43
C GLU A 117 15.59 19.37 1.52
N LYS A 118 16.01 18.44 2.40
CA LYS A 118 17.42 18.03 2.48
C LYS A 118 17.88 17.28 1.23
N MET A 119 17.06 16.39 0.69
CA MET A 119 17.36 15.70 -0.57
C MET A 119 17.49 16.67 -1.76
N LYS A 120 16.67 17.72 -1.79
CA LYS A 120 16.78 18.82 -2.76
C LYS A 120 18.09 19.58 -2.59
N GLN A 121 18.46 19.94 -1.35
CA GLN A 121 19.73 20.64 -1.05
C GLN A 121 20.98 19.80 -1.42
N LEU A 122 20.90 18.48 -1.31
CA LEU A 122 21.98 17.56 -1.65
C LEU A 122 22.04 17.22 -3.16
N ASN A 123 21.17 17.81 -3.99
CA ASN A 123 21.01 17.49 -5.42
C ASN A 123 20.71 16.01 -5.71
N TRP A 124 20.13 15.29 -4.73
CA TRP A 124 19.66 13.91 -4.95
C TRP A 124 18.36 13.88 -5.77
N ILE A 125 17.61 14.98 -5.73
CA ILE A 125 16.38 15.17 -6.49
C ILE A 125 16.50 16.52 -7.18
N SER A 126 16.29 16.52 -8.51
CA SER A 126 16.29 17.76 -9.29
C SER A 126 15.22 18.72 -8.75
N PRO A 127 15.53 20.01 -8.57
CA PRO A 127 14.56 21.00 -8.08
C PRO A 127 13.29 21.09 -8.93
N ASP A 128 13.37 20.74 -10.21
CA ASP A 128 12.24 20.76 -11.15
C ASP A 128 11.35 19.50 -11.07
N ASN A 129 11.76 18.48 -10.31
CA ASN A 129 10.99 17.25 -10.14
C ASN A 129 9.92 17.41 -9.04
N TYR A 130 8.94 18.28 -9.31
CA TYR A 130 7.85 18.57 -8.38
C TYR A 130 7.04 17.33 -8.02
N MET A 131 6.86 16.42 -8.97
CA MET A 131 6.10 15.18 -8.76
C MET A 131 6.78 14.29 -7.72
N ALA A 132 8.10 14.08 -7.80
CA ALA A 132 8.83 13.27 -6.83
C ALA A 132 8.76 13.87 -5.41
N MET A 133 8.99 15.18 -5.28
CA MET A 133 8.90 15.87 -4.00
C MET A 133 7.48 15.82 -3.41
N PHE A 134 6.46 16.03 -4.24
CA PHE A 134 5.06 15.92 -3.85
C PHE A 134 4.74 14.52 -3.34
N VAL A 135 5.03 13.47 -4.13
CA VAL A 135 4.72 12.09 -3.77
C VAL A 135 5.41 11.66 -2.49
N MET A 136 6.69 12.01 -2.29
CA MET A 136 7.40 11.66 -1.06
C MET A 136 6.75 12.28 0.19
N ILE A 137 6.38 13.55 0.13
CA ILE A 137 5.77 14.26 1.27
C ILE A 137 4.35 13.74 1.50
N VAL A 138 3.52 13.68 0.46
CA VAL A 138 2.12 13.24 0.54
C VAL A 138 2.02 11.80 1.02
N SER A 139 2.91 10.91 0.57
CA SER A 139 2.94 9.50 1.01
C SER A 139 3.25 9.33 2.49
N SER A 140 3.84 10.32 3.15
CA SER A 140 4.07 10.26 4.60
C SER A 140 2.83 10.59 5.43
N GLY A 141 1.91 11.38 4.87
CA GLY A 141 0.69 11.88 5.53
C GLY A 141 -0.58 11.05 5.30
N VAL A 142 -0.47 9.95 4.55
CA VAL A 142 -1.57 8.99 4.39
C VAL A 142 -1.78 8.15 5.66
N PRO A 143 -3.00 7.64 5.90
CA PRO A 143 -3.27 6.79 7.05
C PRO A 143 -2.49 5.47 6.96
N THR A 144 -2.49 4.71 8.04
CA THR A 144 -1.77 3.43 8.05
C THR A 144 -2.36 2.46 7.02
N ALA A 145 -1.49 1.62 6.45
CA ALA A 145 -1.87 0.72 5.38
C ALA A 145 -3.05 -0.17 5.81
N THR A 146 -4.09 -0.21 4.98
CA THR A 146 -5.26 -1.08 5.17
C THR A 146 -4.88 -2.55 5.22
N SER A 147 -3.68 -2.89 4.75
CA SER A 147 -3.12 -4.23 4.88
C SER A 147 -2.99 -4.73 6.31
N GLN A 148 -2.84 -3.82 7.27
CA GLN A 148 -2.81 -4.18 8.68
C GLN A 148 -4.10 -4.84 9.14
N VAL A 149 -5.26 -4.49 8.56
CA VAL A 149 -6.55 -5.09 8.90
C VAL A 149 -6.55 -6.57 8.57
N TYR A 150 -6.18 -6.93 7.34
CA TYR A 150 -6.15 -8.34 6.95
C TYR A 150 -5.04 -9.11 7.67
N LEU A 151 -3.86 -8.51 7.86
CA LEU A 151 -2.76 -9.16 8.60
C LEU A 151 -3.20 -9.46 10.04
N THR A 152 -3.81 -8.49 10.71
CA THR A 152 -4.31 -8.67 12.07
C THR A 152 -5.41 -9.73 12.14
N ALA A 153 -6.33 -9.74 11.16
CA ALA A 153 -7.38 -10.76 11.07
C ALA A 153 -6.85 -12.17 10.78
N ILE A 154 -5.72 -12.32 10.07
CA ILE A 154 -5.12 -13.62 9.76
C ILE A 154 -4.28 -14.14 10.94
N TYR A 155 -3.59 -13.25 11.65
CA TYR A 155 -2.66 -13.61 12.73
C TYR A 155 -3.28 -13.57 14.14
N MET A 156 -4.54 -13.13 14.29
CA MET A 156 -5.22 -13.17 15.58
C MET A 156 -5.43 -14.60 16.09
N PRO A 157 -5.41 -14.83 17.42
CA PRO A 157 -5.64 -16.15 18.00
C PRO A 157 -7.00 -16.73 17.59
N LYS A 158 -7.00 -17.93 16.99
CA LYS A 158 -8.24 -18.64 16.60
C LYS A 158 -8.94 -19.13 17.87
N GLY A 159 -10.09 -18.52 18.19
CA GLY A 159 -10.94 -18.93 19.32
C GLY A 159 -10.84 -18.05 20.58
N GLY A 160 -10.21 -16.88 20.50
CA GLY A 160 -10.11 -15.91 21.60
C GLY A 160 -10.93 -14.64 21.41
N ASP A 161 -10.90 -13.76 22.43
CA ASP A 161 -11.49 -12.43 22.41
C ASP A 161 -10.74 -11.54 21.39
N ILE A 162 -11.47 -10.85 20.51
CA ILE A 162 -10.93 -10.19 19.31
C ILE A 162 -10.36 -8.78 19.62
N LYS A 163 -9.55 -8.68 20.69
CA LYS A 163 -9.12 -7.38 21.24
C LYS A 163 -8.20 -6.62 20.28
N GLU A 164 -7.36 -7.33 19.54
CA GLU A 164 -6.37 -6.75 18.62
C GLU A 164 -7.06 -6.09 17.42
N MET A 165 -8.10 -6.74 16.87
CA MET A 165 -8.86 -6.19 15.75
C MET A 165 -9.70 -4.98 16.19
N ASP A 166 -10.26 -5.02 17.40
CA ASP A 166 -10.99 -3.89 17.98
C ASP A 166 -10.08 -2.68 18.22
N CYS A 167 -8.88 -2.91 18.77
CA CYS A 167 -7.85 -1.88 18.96
C CYS A 167 -7.40 -1.25 17.64
N LEU A 168 -7.17 -2.08 16.61
CA LEU A 168 -6.78 -1.62 15.28
C LEU A 168 -7.91 -0.82 14.61
N ALA A 169 -9.15 -1.29 14.70
CA ALA A 169 -10.31 -0.58 14.16
C ALA A 169 -10.47 0.80 14.81
N ALA A 170 -10.37 0.89 16.14
CA ALA A 170 -10.42 2.16 16.87
C ALA A 170 -9.27 3.12 16.47
N TYR A 171 -8.07 2.58 16.28
CA TYR A 171 -6.93 3.36 15.78
C TYR A 171 -7.17 3.91 14.38
N LEU A 172 -7.64 3.07 13.45
CA LEU A 172 -7.91 3.49 12.07
C LEU A 172 -9.01 4.54 12.02
N ILE A 173 -10.11 4.40 12.78
CA ILE A 173 -11.16 5.43 12.87
C ILE A 173 -10.58 6.78 13.27
N CYS A 174 -9.76 6.80 14.34
CA CYS A 174 -9.11 8.03 14.79
C CYS A 174 -8.23 8.65 13.68
N GLN A 175 -7.46 7.82 12.97
CA GLN A 175 -6.64 8.28 11.85
C GLN A 175 -7.48 8.85 10.70
N TYR A 176 -8.57 8.19 10.29
CA TYR A 176 -9.42 8.68 9.21
C TYR A 176 -10.11 9.99 9.55
N ILE A 177 -10.48 10.21 10.82
CA ILE A 177 -11.02 11.51 11.28
C ILE A 177 -9.93 12.60 11.21
N LEU A 178 -8.72 12.31 11.72
CA LEU A 178 -7.61 13.25 11.69
C LEU A 178 -7.06 13.52 10.28
N LEU A 179 -7.20 12.56 9.37
CA LEU A 179 -6.73 12.63 8.00
C LEU A 179 -7.34 13.82 7.25
N VAL A 180 -8.64 14.07 7.42
CA VAL A 180 -9.35 15.16 6.74
C VAL A 180 -8.66 16.51 6.98
N PHE A 181 -8.25 16.75 8.23
CA PHE A 181 -7.59 18.00 8.61
C PHE A 181 -6.10 17.99 8.27
N SER A 182 -5.38 16.94 8.69
CA SER A 182 -3.93 16.84 8.50
C SER A 182 -3.52 16.83 7.02
N MET A 183 -4.27 16.12 6.18
CA MET A 183 -3.98 16.03 4.75
C MET A 183 -4.21 17.35 4.03
N THR A 184 -5.27 18.08 4.39
CA THR A 184 -5.55 19.41 3.82
C THR A 184 -4.42 20.39 4.12
N ILE A 185 -3.95 20.40 5.37
CA ILE A 185 -2.83 21.25 5.80
C ILE A 185 -1.53 20.84 5.08
N LEU A 186 -1.23 19.54 5.04
CA LEU A 186 -0.03 19.01 4.41
C LEU A 186 0.04 19.34 2.92
N LEU A 187 -1.06 19.13 2.19
CA LEU A 187 -1.15 19.45 0.77
C LEU A 187 -0.95 20.94 0.51
N THR A 188 -1.67 21.79 1.26
CA THR A 188 -1.55 23.25 1.12
C THR A 188 -0.13 23.72 1.39
N TYR A 189 0.49 23.21 2.46
CA TYR A 189 1.87 23.56 2.80
C TYR A 189 2.86 23.08 1.74
N THR A 190 2.70 21.86 1.23
CA THR A 190 3.60 21.29 0.22
C THR A 190 3.52 22.08 -1.08
N LEU A 191 2.32 22.34 -1.59
CA LEU A 191 2.12 23.10 -2.82
C LEU A 191 2.74 24.51 -2.70
N LYS A 192 2.39 25.24 -1.63
CA LYS A 192 2.80 26.63 -1.47
C LYS A 192 4.28 26.82 -1.09
N ASN A 193 4.79 26.02 -0.15
CA ASN A 193 6.10 26.29 0.47
C ASN A 193 7.23 25.40 -0.07
N VAL A 194 6.93 24.18 -0.52
CA VAL A 194 7.96 23.25 -1.03
C VAL A 194 8.06 23.36 -2.56
N LEU A 195 6.92 23.39 -3.24
CA LEU A 195 6.85 23.41 -4.71
C LEU A 195 6.73 24.82 -5.28
N GLY A 196 6.23 25.79 -4.51
CA GLY A 196 6.06 27.18 -4.95
C GLY A 196 4.95 27.36 -6.00
N LEU A 197 3.94 26.49 -5.96
CA LEU A 197 2.77 26.48 -6.86
C LEU A 197 1.54 27.14 -6.20
#